data_AF-A0AAD2G4K4-F1
#
_entry.id   AF-A0AAD2G4K4-F1
#
_cell.length_a   1.000
_cell.length_b   1.000
_cell.length_c   1.000
_cell.angle_alpha   90.00
_cell.angle_beta   90.00
_cell.angle_gamma   90.00
#
_symmetry.space_group_name_H-M   'P 1'
#
loop_
_entity.id
_entity.type
_entity.pdbx_description
1 polymer ?
#
loop_
_entity_poly.entity_id
_entity_poly.type
_entity_poly.pdbx_seq_one_letter_code
_entity_poly.pdbx_strand_id
1 'polypeptide(L)'
;MKGGSETSALAALKPYLESVFSIEAEKPFPNCKVGIRVTKSNRWKVFYVSQIREDSIFVNTKLKTGDVLVTINGKPCPDTLQHVLGMLGSITGPVKLTAAATKRAFDIEDDDEEKGEEKGEVTSRRLTTFEVTKKKKSDKLGFTVDTSRFKNPDGSNQLIVTRVQRGGSFPDLKSGSILLSVNGKRATDYKKTVKQLRSSRSLNIAVEEPLCPSLMGQDQRSIMFGKRHIKIETPPKGVIIIWFLIAVELLFDLVTTSFAFKAFFEESRTCCGEKIDSGAIPLATALPFALLVVAELGFLLRAMRLTMWPPTVSEEELDPNRSCISKLFFGSNPGIVIFVINFLTVINPFFGFIIAWMLIYQSDEQEAYFVVGMESIAVILHFISVHYEGQARTIVGKLIHSLVIIPFLATGVLLSWFLQVKGICYNSEVNLFWFEGCEVCPTGVPPENGLCPIIETSNGTNTTVGYEQYYLWELEQTNYCDGEFRMCFFPSD
;
A
#
# COMPACT_ATOMS: atom_id res chain seq x y z
N MET A 1 22.30 -35.94 -13.82
CA MET A 1 20.86 -36.04 -14.14
C MET A 1 20.17 -36.81 -13.01
N LYS A 2 19.42 -36.12 -12.12
CA LYS A 2 18.63 -36.76 -11.07
C LYS A 2 17.23 -37.09 -11.63
N GLY A 3 17.06 -38.28 -12.17
CA GLY A 3 15.76 -38.78 -12.67
C GLY A 3 15.08 -39.70 -11.66
N GLY A 4 14.62 -39.19 -10.51
CA GLY A 4 14.29 -40.06 -9.37
C GLY A 4 13.13 -39.73 -8.44
N SER A 5 12.29 -38.71 -8.69
CA SER A 5 11.20 -38.40 -7.73
C SER A 5 9.80 -38.36 -8.34
N GLU A 6 9.63 -38.01 -9.61
CA GLU A 6 8.29 -37.78 -10.20
C GLU A 6 7.57 -39.07 -10.60
N THR A 7 8.28 -40.17 -10.85
CA THR A 7 7.67 -41.48 -11.14
C THR A 7 6.95 -42.08 -9.93
N SER A 8 7.20 -41.59 -8.71
CA SER A 8 6.67 -42.20 -7.49
C SER A 8 5.18 -41.91 -7.26
N ALA A 9 4.68 -40.71 -7.59
CA ALA A 9 3.28 -40.34 -7.31
C ALA A 9 2.31 -41.01 -8.28
N LEU A 10 2.65 -41.03 -9.58
CA LEU A 10 1.83 -41.70 -10.59
C LEU A 10 1.87 -43.24 -10.42
N ALA A 11 3.01 -43.79 -9.99
CA ALA A 11 3.12 -45.22 -9.71
C ALA A 11 2.20 -45.65 -8.55
N ALA A 12 2.07 -44.83 -7.50
CA ALA A 12 1.16 -45.08 -6.39
C ALA A 12 -0.32 -45.05 -6.81
N LEU A 13 -0.66 -44.29 -7.85
CA LEU A 13 -2.02 -44.19 -8.40
C LEU A 13 -2.36 -45.23 -9.46
N LYS A 14 -1.36 -45.95 -10.00
CA LYS A 14 -1.53 -46.94 -11.07
C LYS A 14 -2.71 -47.92 -10.88
N PRO A 15 -3.01 -48.47 -9.68
CA PRO A 15 -4.18 -49.34 -9.52
C PRO A 15 -5.55 -48.64 -9.64
N TYR A 16 -5.58 -47.31 -9.46
CA TYR A 16 -6.79 -46.48 -9.50
C TYR A 16 -7.03 -45.81 -10.86
N LEU A 17 -6.01 -45.79 -11.73
CA LEU A 17 -6.12 -45.25 -13.09
C LEU A 17 -6.73 -46.30 -14.04
N GLU A 18 -7.66 -45.87 -14.87
CA GLU A 18 -8.29 -46.70 -15.89
C GLU A 18 -7.51 -46.65 -17.20
N SER A 19 -7.23 -45.44 -17.69
CA SER A 19 -6.49 -45.22 -18.92
C SER A 19 -5.82 -43.84 -18.91
N VAL A 20 -4.69 -43.71 -19.60
CA VAL A 20 -4.03 -42.43 -19.85
C VAL A 20 -4.37 -42.00 -21.28
N PHE A 21 -4.83 -40.78 -21.46
CA PHE A 21 -5.21 -40.24 -22.76
C PHE A 21 -4.69 -38.81 -22.95
N SER A 22 -4.53 -38.41 -24.21
CA SER A 22 -4.12 -37.04 -24.57
C SER A 22 -5.27 -36.34 -25.28
N ILE A 23 -5.47 -35.08 -24.92
CA ILE A 23 -6.42 -34.17 -25.57
C ILE A 23 -5.67 -32.92 -26.02
N GLU A 24 -6.20 -32.28 -27.04
CA GLU A 24 -5.67 -31.02 -27.57
C GLU A 24 -6.84 -30.08 -27.85
N ALA A 25 -6.69 -28.82 -27.44
CA ALA A 25 -7.64 -27.75 -27.72
C ALA A 25 -6.88 -26.49 -28.08
N GLU A 26 -7.43 -25.68 -28.98
CA GLU A 26 -6.80 -24.43 -29.39
C GLU A 26 -7.25 -23.29 -28.48
N LYS A 27 -6.30 -22.64 -27.82
CA LYS A 27 -6.55 -21.44 -27.03
C LYS A 27 -6.49 -20.21 -27.95
N PRO A 28 -7.63 -19.55 -28.23
CA PRO A 28 -7.72 -18.54 -29.28
C PRO A 28 -6.91 -17.27 -28.97
N PHE A 29 -6.72 -16.97 -27.68
CA PHE A 29 -6.01 -15.77 -27.22
C PHE A 29 -5.08 -16.13 -26.05
N PRO A 30 -3.89 -15.51 -25.95
CA PRO A 30 -2.98 -15.72 -24.82
C PRO A 30 -3.64 -15.56 -23.44
N ASN A 31 -4.61 -14.66 -23.37
CA ASN A 31 -5.30 -14.34 -22.12
C ASN A 31 -6.60 -15.11 -21.93
N CYS A 32 -7.13 -15.87 -22.92
CA CYS A 32 -8.34 -16.67 -22.68
C CYS A 32 -8.03 -17.76 -21.63
N LYS A 33 -8.86 -17.84 -20.59
CA LYS A 33 -8.73 -18.90 -19.59
C LYS A 33 -9.06 -20.23 -20.26
N VAL A 34 -8.33 -21.27 -19.87
CA VAL A 34 -8.57 -22.63 -20.35
C VAL A 34 -9.97 -23.14 -19.95
N GLY A 35 -10.53 -22.63 -18.86
CA GLY A 35 -11.89 -22.96 -18.41
C GLY A 35 -12.00 -24.25 -17.59
N ILE A 36 -10.87 -24.82 -17.17
CA ILE A 36 -10.82 -25.91 -16.19
C ILE A 36 -10.36 -25.37 -14.84
N ARG A 37 -10.94 -25.92 -13.76
CA ARG A 37 -10.46 -25.75 -12.38
C ARG A 37 -9.67 -26.99 -12.02
N VAL A 38 -8.49 -26.77 -11.44
CA VAL A 38 -7.58 -27.83 -11.03
C VAL A 38 -7.38 -27.73 -9.53
N THR A 39 -7.48 -28.86 -8.83
CA THR A 39 -7.25 -28.95 -7.39
C THR A 39 -6.12 -29.94 -7.13
N LYS A 40 -5.32 -29.68 -6.08
CA LYS A 40 -4.28 -30.61 -5.65
C LYS A 40 -4.85 -31.52 -4.58
N SER A 41 -4.77 -32.83 -4.78
CA SER A 41 -5.06 -33.80 -3.74
C SER A 41 -3.89 -33.87 -2.76
N ASN A 42 -4.15 -33.59 -1.48
CA ASN A 42 -3.14 -33.68 -0.43
C ASN A 42 -2.69 -35.14 -0.19
N ARG A 43 -3.63 -36.09 -0.26
CA ARG A 43 -3.39 -37.52 -0.03
C ARG A 43 -2.50 -38.14 -1.11
N TRP A 44 -2.79 -37.83 -2.37
CA TRP A 44 -2.15 -38.48 -3.52
C TRP A 44 -1.05 -37.64 -4.16
N LYS A 45 -0.89 -36.38 -3.72
CA LYS A 45 0.05 -35.39 -4.25
C LYS A 45 -0.06 -35.21 -5.78
N VAL A 46 -1.26 -35.36 -6.33
CA VAL A 46 -1.54 -35.14 -7.76
C VAL A 46 -2.56 -34.03 -7.98
N PHE A 47 -2.60 -33.51 -9.20
CA PHE A 47 -3.59 -32.53 -9.64
C PHE A 47 -4.71 -33.23 -10.39
N TYR A 48 -5.96 -32.90 -10.05
CA TYR A 48 -7.13 -33.41 -10.75
C TYR A 48 -8.03 -32.26 -11.19
N VAL A 49 -8.84 -32.50 -12.22
CA VAL A 49 -9.81 -31.55 -12.74
C VAL A 49 -11.01 -31.53 -11.81
N SER A 50 -11.17 -30.49 -11.00
CA SER A 50 -12.30 -30.37 -10.07
C SER A 50 -13.56 -29.83 -10.75
N GLN A 51 -13.41 -29.00 -11.78
CA GLN A 51 -14.53 -28.43 -12.52
C GLN A 51 -14.14 -28.17 -13.97
N ILE A 52 -15.06 -28.41 -14.89
CA ILE A 52 -14.96 -27.95 -16.29
C ILE A 52 -16.10 -26.98 -16.51
N ARG A 53 -15.78 -25.72 -16.79
CA ARG A 53 -16.79 -24.70 -17.08
C ARG A 53 -17.42 -24.95 -18.44
N GLU A 54 -18.66 -24.53 -18.64
CA GLU A 54 -19.35 -24.64 -19.93
C GLU A 54 -18.63 -23.88 -21.06
N ASP A 55 -17.95 -22.77 -20.73
CA ASP A 55 -17.13 -21.98 -21.65
C ASP A 55 -15.67 -22.49 -21.77
N SER A 56 -15.38 -23.71 -21.31
CA SER A 56 -14.05 -24.31 -21.37
C SER A 56 -13.66 -24.70 -22.79
N ILE A 57 -12.39 -24.47 -23.16
CA ILE A 57 -11.85 -24.98 -24.43
C ILE A 57 -11.83 -26.52 -24.47
N PHE A 58 -11.98 -27.17 -23.31
CA PHE A 58 -12.01 -28.62 -23.16
C PHE A 58 -13.43 -29.22 -23.00
N VAL A 59 -14.50 -28.41 -23.05
CA VAL A 59 -15.88 -28.89 -22.80
C VAL A 59 -16.32 -30.01 -23.73
N ASN A 60 -15.86 -29.99 -24.99
CA ASN A 60 -16.19 -30.98 -26.01
C ASN A 60 -15.11 -32.07 -26.19
N THR A 61 -14.25 -32.25 -25.18
CA THR A 61 -13.17 -33.25 -25.22
C THR A 61 -13.50 -34.45 -24.34
N LYS A 62 -12.58 -35.43 -24.28
CA LYS A 62 -12.73 -36.58 -23.39
C LYS A 62 -12.44 -36.26 -21.91
N LEU A 63 -11.98 -35.04 -21.60
CA LEU A 63 -11.69 -34.62 -20.23
C LEU A 63 -12.97 -34.54 -19.40
N LYS A 64 -12.94 -35.14 -18.22
CA LYS A 64 -14.04 -35.10 -17.25
C LYS A 64 -13.54 -34.57 -15.90
N THR A 65 -14.48 -34.14 -15.08
CA THR A 65 -14.20 -33.85 -13.67
C THR A 65 -13.76 -35.14 -12.97
N GLY A 66 -12.73 -35.06 -12.13
CA GLY A 66 -12.09 -36.20 -11.46
C GLY A 66 -10.87 -36.77 -12.18
N ASP A 67 -10.61 -36.41 -13.44
CA ASP A 67 -9.43 -36.87 -14.18
C ASP A 67 -8.14 -36.27 -13.62
N VAL A 68 -7.08 -37.08 -13.53
CA VAL A 68 -5.76 -36.64 -13.04
C VAL A 68 -4.97 -36.01 -14.17
N LEU A 69 -4.49 -34.79 -13.98
CA LEU A 69 -3.59 -34.13 -14.93
C LEU A 69 -2.16 -34.66 -14.76
N VAL A 70 -1.64 -35.28 -15.82
CA VAL A 70 -0.29 -35.89 -15.85
C VAL A 70 0.72 -34.92 -16.46
N THR A 71 0.42 -34.38 -17.65
CA THR A 71 1.30 -33.43 -18.34
C THR A 71 0.52 -32.28 -18.98
N ILE A 72 1.18 -31.13 -19.10
CA ILE A 72 0.70 -29.93 -19.79
C ILE A 72 1.73 -29.58 -20.87
N ASN A 73 1.32 -29.60 -22.14
CA ASN A 73 2.17 -29.46 -23.32
C ASN A 73 3.43 -30.35 -23.26
N GLY A 74 3.25 -31.61 -22.84
CA GLY A 74 4.31 -32.61 -22.72
C GLY A 74 5.25 -32.41 -21.53
N LYS A 75 5.07 -31.37 -20.71
CA LYS A 75 5.82 -31.16 -19.47
C LYS A 75 5.05 -31.76 -18.28
N PRO A 76 5.71 -32.48 -17.37
CA PRO A 76 5.09 -32.98 -16.15
C PRO A 76 4.41 -31.86 -15.36
N CYS A 77 3.28 -32.17 -14.72
CA CYS A 77 2.63 -31.22 -13.82
C CYS A 77 3.56 -30.90 -12.63
N PRO A 78 3.87 -29.62 -12.36
CA PRO A 78 4.74 -29.21 -11.25
C PRO A 78 4.08 -29.43 -9.90
N ASP A 79 4.86 -29.54 -8.82
CA ASP A 79 4.37 -29.87 -7.48
C ASP A 79 3.44 -28.83 -6.83
N THR A 80 3.35 -27.60 -7.35
CA THR A 80 2.57 -26.50 -6.77
C THR A 80 1.41 -26.08 -7.67
N LEU A 81 0.25 -25.82 -7.06
CA LEU A 81 -0.96 -25.40 -7.79
C LEU A 81 -0.73 -24.09 -8.56
N GLN A 82 0.01 -23.15 -7.97
CA GLN A 82 0.32 -21.87 -8.63
C GLN A 82 1.13 -22.07 -9.91
N HIS A 83 2.09 -23.00 -9.94
CA HIS A 83 2.84 -23.29 -11.17
C HIS A 83 1.96 -23.97 -12.23
N VAL A 84 1.09 -24.91 -11.85
CA VAL A 84 0.13 -25.53 -12.77
C VAL A 84 -0.77 -24.47 -13.41
N LEU A 85 -1.33 -23.57 -12.60
CA LEU A 85 -2.16 -22.47 -13.08
C LEU A 85 -1.38 -21.47 -13.94
N GLY A 86 -0.14 -21.17 -13.58
CA GLY A 86 0.76 -20.34 -14.38
C GLY A 86 1.10 -20.96 -15.74
N MET A 87 1.31 -22.27 -15.80
CA MET A 87 1.51 -23.01 -17.07
C MET A 87 0.26 -22.94 -17.94
N LEU A 88 -0.92 -23.28 -17.41
CA LEU A 88 -2.18 -23.19 -18.17
C LEU A 88 -2.50 -21.75 -18.61
N GLY A 89 -2.15 -20.75 -17.80
CA GLY A 89 -2.33 -19.34 -18.09
C GLY A 89 -1.42 -18.82 -19.20
N SER A 90 -0.16 -19.27 -19.23
CA SER A 90 0.88 -18.76 -20.15
C SER A 90 0.87 -19.39 -21.54
N ILE A 91 0.22 -20.54 -21.74
CA ILE A 91 0.16 -21.18 -23.07
C ILE A 91 -0.62 -20.31 -24.05
N THR A 92 -0.08 -20.18 -25.25
CA THR A 92 -0.70 -19.51 -26.41
C THR A 92 -0.81 -20.51 -27.56
N GLY A 93 -1.95 -20.55 -28.26
CA GLY A 93 -2.20 -21.53 -29.32
C GLY A 93 -2.59 -22.91 -28.79
N PRO A 94 -2.06 -24.03 -29.32
CA PRO A 94 -2.50 -25.37 -28.96
C PRO A 94 -2.13 -25.73 -27.51
N VAL A 95 -3.14 -26.15 -26.75
CA VAL A 95 -3.02 -26.67 -25.39
C VAL A 95 -3.25 -28.17 -25.43
N LYS A 96 -2.16 -28.93 -25.24
CA LYS A 96 -2.16 -30.39 -25.17
C LYS A 96 -2.08 -30.84 -23.71
N LEU A 97 -3.12 -31.52 -23.23
CA LEU A 97 -3.13 -32.11 -21.89
C LEU A 97 -3.01 -33.63 -22.01
N THR A 98 -2.20 -34.24 -21.16
CA THR A 98 -2.27 -35.67 -20.89
C THR A 98 -2.93 -35.86 -19.54
N ALA A 99 -4.05 -36.55 -19.54
CA ALA A 99 -4.82 -36.86 -18.34
C ALA A 99 -4.96 -38.37 -18.15
N ALA A 100 -5.23 -38.80 -16.93
CA ALA A 100 -5.53 -40.18 -16.62
C ALA A 100 -6.94 -40.28 -16.03
N ALA A 101 -7.78 -41.08 -16.69
CA ALA A 101 -9.13 -41.39 -16.22
C ALA A 101 -9.05 -42.17 -14.91
N THR A 102 -9.92 -41.84 -13.96
CA THR A 102 -9.97 -42.47 -12.64
C THR A 102 -11.18 -43.41 -12.55
N LYS A 103 -10.96 -44.64 -12.03
CA LYS A 103 -12.03 -45.66 -11.93
C LYS A 103 -13.11 -45.32 -10.89
N ARG A 104 -12.74 -44.49 -9.93
CA ARG A 104 -13.64 -43.90 -8.93
C ARG A 104 -13.33 -42.42 -8.93
N ALA A 105 -14.36 -41.58 -8.86
CA ALA A 105 -14.16 -40.22 -8.41
C ALA A 105 -13.32 -40.33 -7.13
N PHE A 106 -12.21 -39.59 -7.04
CA PHE A 106 -11.59 -39.42 -5.73
C PHE A 106 -12.72 -39.01 -4.81
N ASP A 107 -12.97 -39.77 -3.74
CA ASP A 107 -14.00 -39.38 -2.77
C ASP A 107 -13.53 -38.02 -2.23
N ILE A 108 -14.10 -36.95 -2.79
CA ILE A 108 -13.82 -35.56 -2.45
C ILE A 108 -14.59 -35.34 -1.15
N GLU A 109 -14.05 -35.88 -0.06
CA GLU A 109 -14.35 -35.42 1.30
C GLU A 109 -13.41 -34.23 1.59
N ASP A 110 -13.61 -33.14 0.86
CA ASP A 110 -13.11 -31.82 1.24
C ASP A 110 -14.39 -30.98 1.53
N ASP A 111 -14.52 -30.52 2.78
CA ASP A 111 -15.70 -29.97 3.48
C ASP A 111 -16.32 -28.67 2.94
N ASP A 112 -16.32 -28.40 1.63
CA ASP A 112 -16.98 -27.22 1.06
C ASP A 112 -18.11 -27.61 0.10
N GLU A 113 -19.29 -27.89 0.67
CA GLU A 113 -20.56 -27.99 -0.05
C GLU A 113 -20.92 -26.63 -0.69
N GLU A 114 -20.83 -26.53 -2.01
CA GLU A 114 -21.71 -25.62 -2.76
C GLU A 114 -22.20 -26.33 -4.03
N LYS A 115 -23.46 -26.77 -3.97
CA LYS A 115 -24.17 -27.48 -5.04
C LYS A 115 -24.66 -26.50 -6.10
N GLY A 116 -24.37 -26.83 -7.35
CA GLY A 116 -25.02 -26.26 -8.52
C GLY A 116 -24.78 -27.15 -9.72
N GLU A 117 -25.65 -28.15 -9.93
CA GLU A 117 -25.73 -28.91 -11.18
C GLU A 117 -26.49 -28.10 -12.22
N GLU A 118 -25.87 -27.86 -13.38
CA GLU A 118 -26.57 -27.48 -14.61
C GLU A 118 -26.00 -28.33 -15.76
N LYS A 119 -26.88 -29.00 -16.49
CA LYS A 119 -26.53 -29.82 -17.66
C LYS A 119 -26.65 -28.97 -18.91
N GLY A 120 -25.51 -28.57 -19.49
CA GLY A 120 -25.44 -27.80 -20.72
C GLY A 120 -25.16 -28.64 -21.96
N GLU A 121 -26.10 -28.59 -22.90
CA GLU A 121 -26.04 -29.12 -24.27
C GLU A 121 -25.03 -28.35 -25.15
N VAL A 122 -24.37 -29.05 -26.07
CA VAL A 122 -23.26 -28.58 -26.91
C VAL A 122 -23.68 -27.39 -27.78
N THR A 123 -23.10 -26.21 -27.53
CA THR A 123 -23.44 -24.98 -28.25
C THR A 123 -22.61 -24.81 -29.53
N SER A 124 -23.27 -25.04 -30.66
CA SER A 124 -22.90 -24.43 -31.95
C SER A 124 -22.78 -22.90 -31.78
N ARG A 125 -21.86 -22.26 -32.51
CA ARG A 125 -21.66 -20.80 -32.50
C ARG A 125 -23.02 -20.10 -32.63
N ARG A 126 -23.49 -19.52 -31.52
CA ARG A 126 -24.82 -18.94 -31.46
C ARG A 126 -24.80 -17.58 -32.15
N LEU A 127 -25.37 -17.55 -33.36
CA LEU A 127 -25.66 -16.32 -34.06
C LEU A 127 -26.88 -15.67 -33.41
N THR A 128 -26.72 -14.46 -32.89
CA THR A 128 -27.82 -13.71 -32.27
C THR A 128 -28.07 -12.44 -33.07
N THR A 129 -29.32 -12.20 -33.44
CA THR A 129 -29.76 -10.97 -34.10
C THR A 129 -30.56 -10.11 -33.14
N PHE A 130 -30.28 -8.81 -33.11
CA PHE A 130 -31.00 -7.84 -32.29
C PHE A 130 -31.62 -6.77 -33.17
N GLU A 131 -32.90 -6.46 -32.94
CA GLU A 131 -33.62 -5.40 -33.64
C GLU A 131 -34.03 -4.29 -32.67
N VAL A 132 -33.71 -3.04 -33.02
CA VAL A 132 -33.97 -1.85 -32.20
C VAL A 132 -34.40 -0.69 -33.08
N THR A 133 -35.46 0.00 -32.66
CA THR A 133 -35.88 1.28 -33.24
C THR A 133 -35.57 2.42 -32.28
N LYS A 134 -34.73 3.36 -32.71
CA LYS A 134 -34.44 4.58 -31.95
C LYS A 134 -35.61 5.55 -31.99
N LYS A 135 -35.87 6.25 -30.88
CA LYS A 135 -36.85 7.34 -30.85
C LYS A 135 -36.39 8.51 -31.72
N LYS A 136 -35.11 8.91 -31.62
CA LYS A 136 -34.45 9.91 -32.47
C LYS A 136 -33.15 9.35 -33.05
N LYS A 137 -32.75 9.81 -34.24
CA LYS A 137 -31.49 9.37 -34.90
C LYS A 137 -30.25 9.62 -34.01
N SER A 138 -30.28 10.69 -33.22
CA SER A 138 -29.21 11.09 -32.30
C SER A 138 -29.11 10.26 -31.02
N ASP A 139 -30.09 9.40 -30.74
CA ASP A 139 -30.10 8.64 -29.48
C ASP A 139 -28.91 7.67 -29.43
N LYS A 140 -28.27 7.61 -28.26
CA LYS A 140 -27.15 6.70 -28.00
C LYS A 140 -27.69 5.27 -27.92
N LEU A 141 -27.02 4.34 -28.60
CA LEU A 141 -27.38 2.91 -28.61
C LEU A 141 -27.09 2.19 -27.28
N GLY A 142 -26.25 2.79 -26.45
CA GLY A 142 -25.80 2.18 -25.20
C GLY A 142 -24.72 1.11 -25.39
N PHE A 143 -23.98 1.08 -26.50
CA PHE A 143 -22.77 0.26 -26.63
C PHE A 143 -21.71 0.94 -27.50
N THR A 144 -20.45 0.48 -27.40
CA THR A 144 -19.33 0.91 -28.24
C THR A 144 -18.76 -0.25 -29.03
N VAL A 145 -18.30 0.03 -30.25
CA VAL A 145 -17.65 -0.93 -31.15
C VAL A 145 -16.23 -0.45 -31.42
N ASP A 146 -15.29 -1.38 -31.53
CA ASP A 146 -13.90 -1.11 -31.92
C ASP A 146 -13.38 -2.16 -32.91
N THR A 147 -12.29 -1.85 -33.61
CA THR A 147 -11.60 -2.82 -34.46
C THR A 147 -10.81 -3.80 -33.61
N SER A 148 -11.08 -5.09 -33.81
CA SER A 148 -10.29 -6.19 -33.28
C SER A 148 -8.89 -6.22 -33.93
N ARG A 149 -7.90 -6.73 -33.19
CA ARG A 149 -6.58 -7.07 -33.75
C ARG A 149 -6.65 -8.29 -34.68
N PHE A 150 -7.72 -9.07 -34.58
CA PHE A 150 -7.96 -10.26 -35.39
C PHE A 150 -8.63 -9.89 -36.71
N LYS A 151 -8.14 -10.51 -37.77
CA LYS A 151 -8.71 -10.38 -39.10
C LYS A 151 -9.67 -11.54 -39.35
N ASN A 152 -10.74 -11.25 -40.07
CA ASN A 152 -11.56 -12.27 -40.68
C ASN A 152 -10.72 -13.11 -41.66
N PRO A 153 -11.19 -14.32 -42.04
CA PRO A 153 -10.51 -15.16 -43.04
C PRO A 153 -10.27 -14.44 -44.37
N ASP A 154 -11.11 -13.45 -44.71
CA ASP A 154 -10.97 -12.60 -45.90
C ASP A 154 -9.98 -11.44 -45.72
N GLY A 155 -9.26 -11.38 -44.59
CA GLY A 155 -8.27 -10.34 -44.28
C GLY A 155 -8.85 -9.02 -43.77
N SER A 156 -10.19 -8.88 -43.70
CA SER A 156 -10.84 -7.68 -43.17
C SER A 156 -10.77 -7.60 -41.64
N ASN A 157 -10.82 -6.40 -41.07
CA ASN A 157 -10.82 -6.25 -39.61
C ASN A 157 -12.15 -6.74 -39.03
N GLN A 158 -12.08 -7.53 -37.94
CA GLN A 158 -13.27 -7.82 -37.15
C GLN A 158 -13.67 -6.62 -36.31
N LEU A 159 -14.98 -6.40 -36.14
CA LEU A 159 -15.50 -5.38 -35.25
C LEU A 159 -16.04 -6.05 -33.98
N ILE A 160 -15.60 -5.60 -32.82
CA ILE A 160 -15.98 -6.16 -31.52
C ILE A 160 -16.74 -5.13 -30.69
N VAL A 161 -17.76 -5.59 -29.96
CA VAL A 161 -18.46 -4.78 -28.97
C VAL A 161 -17.56 -4.67 -27.74
N THR A 162 -17.10 -3.46 -27.40
CA THR A 162 -16.12 -3.24 -26.31
C THR A 162 -16.76 -2.83 -24.99
N ARG A 163 -17.97 -2.26 -25.04
CA ARG A 163 -18.70 -1.83 -23.85
C ARG A 163 -20.18 -1.85 -24.14
N VAL A 164 -20.96 -2.35 -23.19
CA VAL A 164 -22.42 -2.26 -23.19
C VAL A 164 -22.84 -1.52 -21.91
N GLN A 165 -23.66 -0.50 -22.05
CA GLN A 165 -24.16 0.34 -20.96
C GLN A 165 -25.42 -0.30 -20.38
N ARG A 166 -25.49 -0.36 -19.05
CA ARG A 166 -26.69 -0.83 -18.33
C ARG A 166 -27.86 0.11 -18.66
N GLY A 167 -28.98 -0.45 -19.12
CA GLY A 167 -30.14 0.33 -19.59
C GLY A 167 -30.02 0.86 -21.03
N GLY A 168 -29.01 0.42 -21.80
CA GLY A 168 -28.90 0.69 -23.23
C GLY A 168 -30.00 0.03 -24.05
N SER A 169 -30.05 0.33 -25.35
CA SER A 169 -31.08 -0.23 -26.24
C SER A 169 -30.89 -1.72 -26.56
N PHE A 170 -29.78 -2.31 -26.14
CA PHE A 170 -29.43 -3.73 -26.35
C PHE A 170 -29.08 -4.39 -25.01
N PRO A 171 -30.08 -4.73 -24.18
CA PRO A 171 -29.84 -5.26 -22.83
C PRO A 171 -29.14 -6.63 -22.84
N ASP A 172 -29.39 -7.44 -23.88
CA ASP A 172 -28.87 -8.80 -24.01
C ASP A 172 -27.54 -8.87 -24.78
N LEU A 173 -27.06 -7.73 -25.30
CA LEU A 173 -25.78 -7.67 -25.99
C LEU A 173 -24.64 -7.75 -24.97
N LYS A 174 -23.71 -8.68 -25.18
CA LYS A 174 -22.56 -8.88 -24.28
C LYS A 174 -21.33 -8.13 -24.80
N SER A 175 -20.50 -7.65 -23.87
CA SER A 175 -19.17 -7.17 -24.23
C SER A 175 -18.32 -8.33 -24.76
N GLY A 176 -17.57 -8.09 -25.83
CA GLY A 176 -16.77 -9.08 -26.55
C GLY A 176 -17.46 -9.70 -27.76
N SER A 177 -18.77 -9.52 -27.96
CA SER A 177 -19.48 -10.02 -29.14
C SER A 177 -18.87 -9.48 -30.44
N ILE A 178 -18.73 -10.34 -31.45
CA ILE A 178 -18.24 -9.96 -32.77
C ILE A 178 -19.43 -9.44 -33.57
N LEU A 179 -19.35 -8.18 -34.00
CA LEU A 179 -20.36 -7.57 -34.85
C LEU A 179 -20.18 -8.05 -36.29
N LEU A 180 -21.11 -8.88 -36.77
CA LEU A 180 -21.05 -9.51 -38.09
C LEU A 180 -21.71 -8.64 -39.16
N SER A 181 -22.87 -8.06 -38.86
CA SER A 181 -23.59 -7.19 -39.80
C SER A 181 -24.46 -6.13 -39.11
N VAL A 182 -24.74 -5.06 -39.85
CA VAL A 182 -25.69 -3.99 -39.48
C VAL A 182 -26.64 -3.75 -40.65
N ASN A 183 -27.93 -3.91 -40.42
CA ASN A 183 -29.04 -3.90 -41.39
C ASN A 183 -28.72 -4.75 -42.63
N GLY A 184 -28.29 -5.99 -42.40
CA GLY A 184 -27.94 -6.95 -43.47
C GLY A 184 -26.63 -6.65 -44.20
N LYS A 185 -25.92 -5.56 -43.90
CA LYS A 185 -24.60 -5.25 -44.48
C LYS A 185 -23.48 -5.73 -43.58
N ARG A 186 -22.52 -6.46 -44.14
CA ARG A 186 -21.36 -7.00 -43.40
C ARG A 186 -20.57 -5.87 -42.73
N ALA A 187 -20.22 -6.05 -41.48
CA ALA A 187 -19.58 -5.04 -40.65
C ALA A 187 -18.04 -5.15 -40.70
N THR A 188 -17.45 -4.91 -41.88
CA THR A 188 -16.00 -5.06 -42.12
C THR A 188 -15.23 -3.75 -42.09
N ASP A 189 -15.90 -2.60 -42.29
CA ASP A 189 -15.30 -1.27 -42.31
C ASP A 189 -15.81 -0.45 -41.12
N TYR A 190 -14.91 -0.19 -40.16
CA TYR A 190 -15.23 0.55 -38.93
C TYR A 190 -15.95 1.88 -39.19
N LYS A 191 -15.44 2.71 -40.12
CA LYS A 191 -15.99 4.04 -40.36
C LYS A 191 -17.40 3.95 -40.95
N LYS A 192 -17.60 3.04 -41.90
CA LYS A 192 -18.92 2.83 -42.52
C LYS A 192 -19.93 2.26 -41.53
N THR A 193 -19.52 1.25 -40.75
CA THR A 193 -20.37 0.62 -39.73
C THR A 193 -20.77 1.60 -38.63
N VAL A 194 -19.84 2.38 -38.09
CA VAL A 194 -20.15 3.40 -37.07
C VAL A 194 -21.05 4.49 -37.62
N LYS A 195 -20.84 4.93 -38.87
CA LYS A 195 -21.72 5.89 -39.54
C LYS A 195 -23.15 5.33 -39.64
N GLN A 196 -23.29 4.08 -40.05
CA GLN A 196 -24.59 3.40 -40.17
C GLN A 196 -25.28 3.22 -38.81
N LEU A 197 -24.56 2.78 -37.78
CA LEU A 197 -25.06 2.68 -36.40
C LEU A 197 -25.56 4.03 -35.86
N ARG A 198 -24.94 5.14 -36.25
CA ARG A 198 -25.35 6.49 -35.84
C ARG A 198 -26.52 7.02 -36.67
N SER A 199 -26.52 6.86 -37.99
CA SER A 199 -27.49 7.51 -38.87
C SER A 199 -28.83 6.77 -39.01
N SER A 200 -28.88 5.47 -38.72
CA SER A 200 -30.09 4.66 -38.87
C SER A 200 -31.06 4.82 -37.70
N ARG A 201 -32.36 4.91 -38.01
CA ARG A 201 -33.47 4.95 -37.04
C ARG A 201 -33.90 3.54 -36.61
N SER A 202 -33.98 2.60 -37.54
CA SER A 202 -34.14 1.17 -37.27
C SER A 202 -32.80 0.46 -37.52
N LEU A 203 -32.42 -0.38 -36.56
CA LEU A 203 -31.18 -1.13 -36.55
C LEU A 203 -31.47 -2.61 -36.32
N ASN A 204 -30.98 -3.44 -37.22
CA ASN A 204 -30.89 -4.88 -37.06
C ASN A 204 -29.40 -5.24 -37.07
N ILE A 205 -28.87 -5.71 -35.94
CA ILE A 205 -27.47 -6.12 -35.83
C ILE A 205 -27.39 -7.63 -35.65
N ALA A 206 -26.49 -8.27 -36.40
CA ALA A 206 -26.15 -9.67 -36.19
C ALA A 206 -24.80 -9.74 -35.48
N VAL A 207 -24.74 -10.49 -34.38
CA VAL A 207 -23.51 -10.70 -33.62
C VAL A 207 -23.25 -12.18 -33.38
N GLU A 208 -21.97 -12.53 -33.28
CA GLU A 208 -21.50 -13.81 -32.78
C GLU A 208 -21.14 -13.62 -31.29
N GLU A 209 -21.71 -14.43 -30.40
CA GLU A 209 -21.35 -14.37 -28.98
C GLU A 209 -19.87 -14.74 -28.76
N PRO A 210 -19.16 -14.07 -27.84
CA PRO A 210 -17.76 -14.39 -27.57
C PRO A 210 -17.65 -15.78 -26.94
N LEU A 211 -16.75 -16.61 -27.48
CA LEU A 211 -16.42 -17.94 -26.94
C LEU A 211 -15.85 -17.91 -25.51
N CYS A 212 -15.38 -16.75 -25.02
CA CYS A 212 -14.89 -16.56 -23.65
C CYS A 212 -15.49 -15.26 -23.01
N PRO A 213 -16.71 -15.26 -22.45
CA PRO A 213 -17.32 -14.05 -21.86
C PRO A 213 -16.61 -13.55 -20.59
N SER A 214 -15.84 -14.40 -19.90
CA SER A 214 -15.30 -14.15 -18.55
C SER A 214 -14.08 -13.21 -18.44
N LEU A 215 -13.60 -12.61 -19.54
CA LEU A 215 -12.39 -11.76 -19.54
C LEU A 215 -12.58 -10.31 -19.97
N MET A 216 -13.72 -9.93 -20.53
CA MET A 216 -13.93 -8.56 -21.02
C MET A 216 -14.25 -7.54 -19.91
N GLY A 217 -14.53 -7.99 -18.68
CA GLY A 217 -14.97 -7.13 -17.57
C GLY A 217 -13.86 -6.41 -16.79
N GLN A 218 -12.65 -6.97 -16.70
CA GLN A 218 -11.58 -6.41 -15.86
C GLN A 218 -10.36 -5.92 -16.64
N ASP A 219 -9.96 -6.58 -17.73
CA ASP A 219 -8.63 -6.33 -18.34
C ASP A 219 -8.65 -5.45 -19.62
N GLN A 220 -9.82 -5.18 -20.20
CA GLN A 220 -9.87 -4.21 -21.32
C GLN A 220 -9.66 -2.75 -20.86
N ARG A 221 -9.83 -2.45 -19.55
CA ARG A 221 -9.44 -1.13 -19.01
C ARG A 221 -7.93 -0.93 -18.96
N SER A 222 -7.12 -1.97 -18.85
CA SER A 222 -5.65 -1.84 -18.80
C SER A 222 -5.05 -1.80 -20.22
N ILE A 223 -5.55 -2.63 -21.14
CA ILE A 223 -4.94 -2.81 -22.47
C ILE A 223 -5.34 -1.71 -23.48
N MET A 224 -6.52 -1.08 -23.36
CA MET A 224 -6.93 0.00 -24.27
C MET A 224 -6.28 1.36 -23.96
N PHE A 225 -5.57 1.49 -22.84
CA PHE A 225 -4.72 2.67 -22.56
C PHE A 225 -3.31 2.54 -23.15
N GLY A 226 -2.89 1.36 -23.61
CA GLY A 226 -1.50 1.07 -24.00
C GLY A 226 -1.01 1.66 -25.33
N LYS A 227 -1.82 2.43 -26.07
CA LYS A 227 -1.38 3.13 -27.31
C LYS A 227 -2.10 4.45 -27.58
N ARG A 228 -2.65 5.12 -26.56
CA ARG A 228 -2.73 6.58 -26.68
C ARG A 228 -1.32 7.07 -26.43
N HIS A 229 -0.78 7.93 -27.31
CA HIS A 229 0.22 8.87 -26.85
C HIS A 229 -0.38 9.50 -25.59
N ILE A 230 0.07 9.05 -24.42
CA ILE A 230 -0.15 9.76 -23.18
C ILE A 230 0.55 11.06 -23.49
N LYS A 231 -0.21 12.09 -23.89
CA LYS A 231 0.25 13.45 -23.68
C LYS A 231 0.66 13.43 -22.23
N ILE A 232 1.96 13.52 -21.99
CA ILE A 232 2.52 13.67 -20.66
C ILE A 232 1.92 14.99 -20.21
N GLU A 233 0.71 14.92 -19.64
CA GLU A 233 0.12 16.03 -18.93
C GLU A 233 1.11 16.26 -17.81
N THR A 234 1.80 17.39 -17.89
CA THR A 234 2.62 17.92 -16.82
C THR A 234 1.92 17.66 -15.50
N PRO A 235 2.64 17.18 -14.46
CA PRO A 235 2.01 16.82 -13.20
C PRO A 235 1.07 17.95 -12.77
N PRO A 236 -0.17 17.63 -12.37
CA PRO A 236 -1.14 18.66 -12.03
C PRO A 236 -0.52 19.58 -10.98
N LYS A 237 -0.68 20.91 -11.13
CA LYS A 237 0.00 21.92 -10.30
C LYS A 237 -0.06 21.65 -8.80
N GLY A 238 -1.14 21.00 -8.33
CA GLY A 238 -1.28 20.59 -6.93
C GLY A 238 -0.20 19.63 -6.43
N VAL A 239 0.31 18.72 -7.27
CA VAL A 239 1.36 17.77 -6.88
C VAL A 239 2.68 18.48 -6.58
N ILE A 240 3.02 19.52 -7.34
CA ILE A 240 4.22 20.33 -7.10
C ILE A 240 4.12 21.07 -5.76
N ILE A 241 2.92 21.59 -5.44
CA ILE A 241 2.67 22.25 -4.15
C ILE A 241 2.84 21.25 -3.00
N ILE A 242 2.29 20.04 -3.13
CA ILE A 242 2.44 18.99 -2.11
C ILE A 242 3.92 18.67 -1.88
N TRP A 243 4.72 18.49 -2.94
CA TRP A 243 6.15 18.23 -2.78
C TRP A 243 6.90 19.37 -2.11
N PHE A 244 6.55 20.61 -2.44
CA PHE A 244 7.16 21.77 -1.80
C PHE A 244 6.83 21.80 -0.30
N LEU A 245 5.58 21.53 0.08
CA LEU A 245 5.18 21.45 1.49
C LEU A 245 5.93 20.36 2.24
N ILE A 246 6.00 19.15 1.67
CA ILE A 246 6.75 18.03 2.27
C ILE A 246 8.25 18.35 2.36
N ALA A 247 8.82 19.03 1.35
CA ALA A 247 10.23 19.42 1.39
C ALA A 247 10.53 20.47 2.48
N VAL A 248 9.60 21.39 2.74
CA VAL A 248 9.74 22.39 3.82
C VAL A 248 9.59 21.73 5.19
N GLU A 249 8.63 20.81 5.35
CA GLU A 249 8.46 19.99 6.56
C GLU A 249 9.77 19.23 6.86
N LEU A 250 10.30 18.52 5.88
CA LEU A 250 11.54 17.76 5.99
C LEU A 250 12.77 18.64 6.29
N LEU A 251 12.77 19.89 5.81
CA LEU A 251 13.82 20.85 6.15
C LEU A 251 13.76 21.21 7.65
N PHE A 252 12.55 21.36 8.22
CA PHE A 252 12.42 21.59 9.66
C PHE A 252 12.92 20.39 10.45
N ASP A 253 12.56 19.17 10.06
CA ASP A 253 13.04 17.95 10.72
C ASP A 253 14.58 17.85 10.68
N LEU A 254 15.19 18.22 9.55
CA LEU A 254 16.65 18.25 9.40
C LEU A 254 17.28 19.30 10.33
N VAL A 255 16.67 20.47 10.46
CA VAL A 255 17.15 21.53 11.36
C VAL A 255 17.01 21.09 12.82
N THR A 256 15.86 20.55 13.23
CA THR A 256 15.63 19.97 14.57
C THR A 256 16.64 18.88 14.89
N THR A 257 16.87 17.95 13.96
CA THR A 257 17.89 16.90 14.09
C THR A 257 19.29 17.50 14.26
N SER A 258 19.61 18.56 13.50
CA SER A 258 20.92 19.22 13.59
C SER A 258 21.12 19.89 14.95
N PHE A 259 20.08 20.53 15.50
CA PHE A 259 20.12 21.09 16.87
C PHE A 259 20.29 19.98 17.92
N ALA A 260 19.61 18.84 17.75
CA ALA A 260 19.78 17.69 18.65
C ALA A 260 21.24 17.17 18.66
N PHE A 261 21.85 17.00 17.49
CA PHE A 261 23.26 16.60 17.43
C PHE A 261 24.21 17.69 17.94
N LYS A 262 23.93 18.96 17.65
CA LYS A 262 24.72 20.08 18.18
C LYS A 262 24.70 20.08 19.70
N ALA A 263 23.52 19.99 20.31
CA ALA A 263 23.35 19.92 21.76
C ALA A 263 24.09 18.70 22.35
N PHE A 264 24.11 17.58 21.64
CA PHE A 264 24.85 16.38 22.05
C PHE A 264 26.39 16.55 22.01
N PHE A 265 26.92 17.20 20.98
CA PHE A 265 28.38 17.33 20.80
C PHE A 265 28.99 18.53 21.55
N GLU A 266 28.19 19.51 21.96
CA GLU A 266 28.65 20.61 22.80
C GLU A 266 28.84 20.13 24.25
N GLU A 267 29.97 19.45 24.52
CA GLU A 267 30.42 18.92 25.84
C GLU A 267 30.57 19.98 26.96
N SER A 268 30.22 21.24 26.70
CA SER A 268 30.46 22.37 27.60
C SER A 268 29.23 22.87 28.35
N ARG A 269 28.07 22.22 28.25
CA ARG A 269 26.89 22.69 28.99
C ARG A 269 26.99 22.31 30.45
N THR A 270 26.98 23.34 31.29
CA THR A 270 26.90 23.21 32.73
C THR A 270 25.48 23.49 33.18
N CYS A 271 24.84 22.57 33.89
CA CYS A 271 23.63 22.87 34.66
C CYS A 271 24.01 22.98 36.12
N CYS A 272 23.56 24.03 36.80
CA CYS A 272 24.01 24.34 38.17
C CYS A 272 25.55 24.45 38.32
N GLY A 273 26.29 24.75 37.25
CA GLY A 273 27.76 24.77 37.27
C GLY A 273 28.44 23.40 37.16
N GLU A 274 27.70 22.30 37.14
CA GLU A 274 28.22 20.96 36.87
C GLU A 274 28.01 20.57 35.40
N LYS A 275 29.00 19.88 34.82
CA LYS A 275 28.90 19.40 33.44
C LYS A 275 27.83 18.32 33.35
N ILE A 276 26.92 18.45 32.39
CA ILE A 276 25.90 17.44 32.15
C ILE A 276 26.48 16.37 31.23
N ASP A 277 26.59 15.13 31.72
CA ASP A 277 26.74 13.99 30.82
C ASP A 277 25.36 13.64 30.24
N SER A 278 25.25 13.79 28.93
CA SER A 278 24.03 13.51 28.17
C SER A 278 23.73 12.02 28.07
N GLY A 279 24.72 11.16 28.30
CA GLY A 279 24.60 9.70 28.24
C GLY A 279 24.23 9.19 26.84
N ALA A 280 23.81 7.93 26.76
CA ALA A 280 23.49 7.27 25.48
C ALA A 280 22.07 7.56 24.97
N ILE A 281 21.16 8.04 25.83
CA ILE A 281 19.73 8.21 25.51
C ILE A 281 19.53 9.19 24.33
N PRO A 282 20.14 10.38 24.29
CA PRO A 282 19.95 11.34 23.20
C PRO A 282 20.46 10.84 21.87
N LEU A 283 21.57 10.10 21.87
CA LEU A 283 22.07 9.48 20.66
C LEU A 283 21.12 8.36 20.20
N ALA A 284 20.61 7.56 21.13
CA ALA A 284 19.67 6.48 20.85
C ALA A 284 18.32 6.96 20.30
N THR A 285 17.91 8.19 20.59
CA THR A 285 16.69 8.81 20.06
C THR A 285 16.94 9.64 18.79
N ALA A 286 18.01 10.44 18.74
CA ALA A 286 18.34 11.29 17.59
C ALA A 286 18.77 10.48 16.37
N LEU A 287 19.50 9.37 16.55
CA LEU A 287 19.99 8.57 15.43
C LEU A 287 18.87 7.91 14.61
N PRO A 288 17.87 7.23 15.21
CA PRO A 288 16.71 6.72 14.46
C PRO A 288 15.95 7.82 13.72
N PHE A 289 15.77 8.99 14.34
CA PHE A 289 15.09 10.11 13.70
C PHE A 289 15.89 10.64 12.49
N ALA A 290 17.20 10.80 12.62
CA ALA A 290 18.06 11.19 11.51
C ALA A 290 18.00 10.20 10.33
N LEU A 291 17.99 8.90 10.62
CA LEU A 291 17.82 7.87 9.60
C LEU A 291 16.44 7.95 8.93
N LEU A 292 15.40 8.31 9.69
CA LEU A 292 14.04 8.50 9.19
C LEU A 292 13.96 9.71 8.25
N VAL A 293 14.53 10.86 8.63
CA VAL A 293 14.65 12.06 7.79
C VAL A 293 15.41 11.76 6.49
N VAL A 294 16.52 11.01 6.56
CA VAL A 294 17.28 10.60 5.36
C VAL A 294 16.45 9.66 4.47
N ALA A 295 15.71 8.72 5.07
CA ALA A 295 14.83 7.83 4.32
C ALA A 295 13.72 8.61 3.61
N GLU A 296 13.07 9.55 4.30
CA GLU A 296 12.06 10.44 3.75
C GLU A 296 12.58 11.27 2.60
N LEU A 297 13.75 11.90 2.75
CA LEU A 297 14.41 12.63 1.68
C LEU A 297 14.61 11.74 0.44
N GLY A 298 15.09 10.51 0.66
CA GLY A 298 15.28 9.53 -0.41
C GLY A 298 13.98 9.17 -1.13
N PHE A 299 12.90 8.93 -0.38
CA PHE A 299 11.59 8.62 -0.96
C PHE A 299 10.96 9.83 -1.67
N LEU A 300 11.09 11.03 -1.12
CA LEU A 300 10.61 12.27 -1.73
C LEU A 300 11.32 12.55 -3.06
N LEU A 301 12.66 12.53 -3.06
CA LEU A 301 13.47 12.70 -4.28
C LEU A 301 13.12 11.65 -5.33
N ARG A 302 12.83 10.42 -4.91
CA ARG A 302 12.35 9.37 -5.81
C ARG A 302 10.96 9.66 -6.36
N ALA A 303 10.02 10.07 -5.53
CA ALA A 303 8.66 10.42 -5.97
C ALA A 303 8.70 11.57 -6.97
N MET A 304 9.50 12.60 -6.69
CA MET A 304 9.80 13.70 -7.61
C MET A 304 10.43 13.21 -8.92
N ARG A 305 11.40 12.29 -8.86
CA ARG A 305 12.01 11.70 -10.06
C ARG A 305 11.02 10.92 -10.90
N LEU A 306 10.20 10.05 -10.29
CA LEU A 306 9.24 9.20 -11.00
C LEU A 306 8.14 10.01 -11.72
N THR A 307 7.86 11.20 -11.22
CA THR A 307 6.78 12.06 -11.70
C THR A 307 7.28 13.10 -12.70
N MET A 308 8.50 13.64 -12.51
CA MET A 308 9.14 14.53 -13.48
C MET A 308 9.79 13.77 -14.65
N TRP A 309 10.39 12.61 -14.38
CA TRP A 309 11.03 11.72 -15.35
C TRP A 309 10.44 10.31 -15.24
N PRO A 310 9.19 10.10 -15.72
CA PRO A 310 8.62 8.77 -15.74
C PRO A 310 9.57 7.86 -16.53
N PRO A 311 10.01 6.72 -15.94
CA PRO A 311 10.92 5.83 -16.62
C PRO A 311 10.28 5.40 -17.94
N THR A 312 11.00 5.60 -19.04
CA THR A 312 10.63 4.97 -20.31
C THR A 312 10.75 3.48 -20.06
N VAL A 313 9.61 2.79 -20.01
CA VAL A 313 9.53 1.33 -19.84
C VAL A 313 10.30 0.69 -20.99
N SER A 314 11.59 0.51 -20.77
CA SER A 314 12.53 -0.18 -21.62
C SER A 314 12.96 -1.41 -20.85
N GLU A 315 13.29 -2.47 -21.56
CA GLU A 315 13.31 -3.88 -21.15
C GLU A 315 14.20 -4.24 -19.93
N GLU A 316 14.82 -3.26 -19.25
CA GLU A 316 15.65 -3.41 -18.05
C GLU A 316 14.89 -3.81 -16.77
N GLU A 317 13.56 -3.78 -16.74
CA GLU A 317 12.78 -4.22 -15.57
C GLU A 317 12.79 -5.75 -15.35
N LEU A 318 13.41 -6.52 -16.23
CA LEU A 318 13.40 -7.98 -16.19
C LEU A 318 14.65 -8.63 -15.60
N ASP A 319 15.63 -7.88 -15.06
CA ASP A 319 16.80 -8.51 -14.43
C ASP A 319 16.44 -9.11 -13.05
N PRO A 320 16.36 -10.45 -12.93
CA PRO A 320 15.99 -11.10 -11.68
C PRO A 320 17.05 -10.92 -10.58
N ASN A 321 18.29 -10.55 -10.93
CA ASN A 321 19.44 -10.48 -10.02
C ASN A 321 19.58 -9.16 -9.26
N ARG A 322 18.67 -8.19 -9.44
CA ARG A 322 18.71 -6.95 -8.62
C ARG A 322 18.56 -7.28 -7.14
N SER A 323 19.40 -6.66 -6.32
CA SER A 323 19.38 -6.79 -4.86
C SER A 323 18.01 -6.43 -4.29
N CYS A 324 17.63 -7.02 -3.16
CA CYS A 324 16.33 -6.76 -2.53
C CYS A 324 16.13 -5.26 -2.22
N ILE A 325 17.19 -4.59 -1.76
CA ILE A 325 17.23 -3.14 -1.55
C ILE A 325 16.99 -2.41 -2.88
N SER A 326 17.67 -2.82 -3.95
CA SER A 326 17.41 -2.28 -5.28
C SER A 326 16.01 -2.61 -5.80
N LYS A 327 15.30 -3.65 -5.34
CA LYS A 327 13.90 -3.87 -5.73
C LYS A 327 12.96 -2.97 -4.94
N LEU A 328 13.24 -2.76 -3.65
CA LEU A 328 12.52 -1.82 -2.80
C LEU A 328 12.69 -0.35 -3.28
N PHE A 329 13.91 0.05 -3.64
CA PHE A 329 14.24 1.40 -4.12
C PHE A 329 14.14 1.57 -5.64
N PHE A 330 14.17 0.48 -6.41
CA PHE A 330 14.04 0.34 -7.88
C PHE A 330 12.64 0.12 -8.44
N GLY A 331 12.00 -0.96 -7.99
CA GLY A 331 10.86 -1.61 -8.64
C GLY A 331 9.55 -1.57 -7.86
N SER A 332 9.51 -0.86 -6.74
CA SER A 332 8.27 -0.68 -5.98
C SER A 332 7.18 -0.03 -6.81
N ASN A 333 6.01 -0.67 -6.82
CA ASN A 333 4.76 -0.13 -7.34
C ASN A 333 4.58 1.31 -6.83
N PRO A 334 4.25 2.30 -7.69
CA PRO A 334 4.08 3.70 -7.27
C PRO A 334 3.09 3.84 -6.10
N GLY A 335 2.10 2.96 -5.99
CA GLY A 335 1.19 2.92 -4.84
C GLY A 335 1.88 2.62 -3.51
N ILE A 336 2.92 1.78 -3.50
CA ILE A 336 3.72 1.49 -2.30
C ILE A 336 4.57 2.71 -1.94
N VAL A 337 5.19 3.38 -2.91
CA VAL A 337 6.01 4.58 -2.66
C VAL A 337 5.17 5.68 -2.04
N ILE A 338 3.98 5.93 -2.59
CA ILE A 338 3.04 6.91 -2.04
C ILE A 338 2.58 6.50 -0.64
N PHE A 339 2.23 5.22 -0.43
CA PHE A 339 1.85 4.71 0.89
C PHE A 339 2.96 4.92 1.93
N VAL A 340 4.21 4.60 1.58
CA VAL A 340 5.37 4.76 2.47
C VAL A 340 5.61 6.23 2.79
N ILE A 341 5.55 7.13 1.79
CA ILE A 341 5.69 8.58 2.03
C ILE A 341 4.61 9.06 2.99
N ASN A 342 3.36 8.68 2.77
CA ASN A 342 2.25 9.11 3.63
C ASN A 342 2.31 8.54 5.04
N PHE A 343 2.86 7.33 5.19
CA PHE A 343 3.11 6.75 6.50
C PHE A 343 4.25 7.49 7.22
N LEU A 344 5.33 7.78 6.51
CA LEU A 344 6.48 8.50 7.02
C LEU A 344 6.11 9.94 7.45
N THR A 345 5.36 10.68 6.62
CA THR A 345 4.88 12.04 6.98
C THR A 345 3.95 12.08 8.19
N VAL A 346 3.29 10.97 8.56
CA VAL A 346 2.51 10.89 9.82
C VAL A 346 3.43 10.64 11.02
N ILE A 347 4.50 9.89 10.83
CA ILE A 347 5.42 9.51 11.90
C ILE A 347 6.46 10.60 12.17
N ASN A 348 6.86 11.36 11.16
CA ASN A 348 7.94 12.34 11.28
C ASN A 348 7.67 13.39 12.37
N PRO A 349 6.51 14.08 12.37
CA PRO A 349 6.19 15.05 13.41
C PRO A 349 6.17 14.46 14.83
N PHE A 350 5.81 13.17 14.96
CA PHE A 350 5.80 12.50 16.25
C PHE A 350 7.21 12.39 16.83
N PHE A 351 8.20 11.98 16.02
CA PHE A 351 9.59 11.94 16.47
C PHE A 351 10.20 13.33 16.60
N GLY A 352 9.81 14.28 15.75
CA GLY A 352 10.20 15.69 15.87
C GLY A 352 9.87 16.26 17.24
N PHE A 353 8.65 16.03 17.75
CA PHE A 353 8.30 16.44 19.12
C PHE A 353 9.06 15.71 20.22
N ILE A 354 9.35 14.41 20.06
CA ILE A 354 10.16 13.68 21.04
C ILE A 354 11.56 14.32 21.14
N ILE A 355 12.17 14.65 20.00
CA ILE A 355 13.45 15.35 19.96
C ILE A 355 13.35 16.76 20.55
N ALA A 356 12.27 17.48 20.25
CA ALA A 356 12.00 18.78 20.86
C ALA A 356 11.89 18.68 22.39
N TRP A 357 11.25 17.64 22.93
CA TRP A 357 11.19 17.39 24.37
C TRP A 357 12.56 17.15 24.97
N MET A 358 13.38 16.35 24.30
CA MET A 358 14.76 16.13 24.74
C MET A 358 15.58 17.41 24.75
N LEU A 359 15.41 18.24 23.72
CA LEU A 359 16.07 19.54 23.63
C LEU A 359 15.60 20.52 24.71
N ILE A 360 14.36 20.44 25.18
CA ILE A 360 13.90 21.23 26.34
C ILE A 360 14.78 20.95 27.57
N TYR A 361 15.25 19.71 27.75
CA TYR A 361 16.07 19.32 28.90
C TYR A 361 17.59 19.47 28.69
N GLN A 362 18.03 19.66 27.43
CA GLN A 362 19.45 19.54 27.05
C GLN A 362 20.00 20.76 26.30
N SER A 363 19.11 21.64 25.81
CA SER A 363 19.49 22.83 25.04
C SER A 363 19.10 24.12 25.76
N ASP A 364 19.49 25.25 25.16
CA ASP A 364 19.17 26.55 25.73
C ASP A 364 17.69 26.81 25.52
N GLU A 365 17.07 27.53 26.44
CA GLU A 365 15.65 27.87 26.39
C GLU A 365 15.23 28.42 25.01
N GLN A 366 16.06 29.28 24.41
CA GLN A 366 15.80 29.83 23.08
C GLN A 366 15.86 28.77 21.96
N GLU A 367 16.81 27.83 22.02
CA GLU A 367 16.95 26.75 21.04
C GLU A 367 15.76 25.78 21.17
N ALA A 368 15.39 25.41 22.39
CA ALA A 368 14.24 24.56 22.67
C ALA A 368 12.93 25.19 22.16
N TYR A 369 12.66 26.46 22.46
CA TYR A 369 11.47 27.14 21.95
C TYR A 369 11.46 27.28 20.43
N PHE A 370 12.63 27.55 19.84
CA PHE A 370 12.75 27.62 18.39
C PHE A 370 12.40 26.29 17.73
N VAL A 371 12.92 25.18 18.26
CA VAL A 371 12.62 23.83 17.78
C VAL A 371 11.15 23.47 17.99
N VAL A 372 10.58 23.68 19.18
CA VAL A 372 9.15 23.45 19.43
C VAL A 372 8.28 24.28 18.47
N GLY A 373 8.68 25.53 18.19
CA GLY A 373 8.02 26.39 17.22
C GLY A 373 8.06 25.84 15.80
N MET A 374 9.22 25.35 15.34
CA MET A 374 9.36 24.71 14.02
C MET A 374 8.49 23.45 13.90
N GLU A 375 8.52 22.57 14.90
CA GLU A 375 7.68 21.36 14.93
C GLU A 375 6.19 21.72 14.90
N SER A 376 5.79 22.78 15.60
CA SER A 376 4.41 23.29 15.55
C SER A 376 4.01 23.75 14.15
N ILE A 377 4.92 24.39 13.40
CA ILE A 377 4.69 24.76 12.01
C ILE A 377 4.66 23.52 11.11
N ALA A 378 5.52 22.53 11.37
CA ALA A 378 5.52 21.24 10.64
C ALA A 378 4.16 20.54 10.75
N VAL A 379 3.52 20.53 11.92
CA VAL A 379 2.14 20.01 12.09
C VAL A 379 1.14 20.76 11.21
N ILE A 380 1.23 22.09 11.13
CA ILE A 380 0.34 22.88 10.26
C ILE A 380 0.57 22.52 8.79
N LEU A 381 1.83 22.42 8.36
CA LEU A 381 2.19 22.02 7.00
C LEU A 381 1.70 20.61 6.67
N HIS A 382 1.79 19.67 7.63
CA HIS A 382 1.27 18.31 7.51
C HIS A 382 -0.24 18.34 7.19
N PHE A 383 -1.06 19.06 7.97
CA PHE A 383 -2.49 19.14 7.73
C PHE A 383 -2.85 19.83 6.39
N ILE A 384 -2.07 20.82 5.97
CA ILE A 384 -2.23 21.44 4.65
C ILE A 384 -1.93 20.41 3.56
N SER A 385 -0.83 19.65 3.68
CA SER A 385 -0.45 18.60 2.74
C SER A 385 -1.53 17.52 2.60
N VAL A 386 -2.02 16.99 3.72
CA VAL A 386 -3.11 15.99 3.78
C VAL A 386 -4.40 16.51 3.15
N HIS A 387 -4.70 17.80 3.33
CA HIS A 387 -5.86 18.43 2.70
C HIS A 387 -5.73 18.46 1.18
N TYR A 388 -4.58 18.87 0.65
CA TYR A 388 -4.31 18.92 -0.80
C TYR A 388 -4.26 17.53 -1.45
N GLU A 389 -3.77 16.52 -0.74
CA GLU A 389 -3.75 15.14 -1.24
C GLU A 389 -5.17 14.53 -1.31
N GLY A 390 -6.13 15.07 -0.54
CA GLY A 390 -7.51 14.61 -0.50
C GLY A 390 -7.71 13.34 0.34
N GLN A 391 -6.72 12.92 1.12
CA GLN A 391 -6.81 11.78 2.04
C GLN A 391 -7.77 12.03 3.21
N ALA A 392 -7.96 13.30 3.57
CA ALA A 392 -8.94 13.74 4.57
C ALA A 392 -10.42 13.49 4.17
N ARG A 393 -10.71 12.82 3.05
CA ARG A 393 -12.08 12.47 2.66
C ARG A 393 -12.69 11.33 3.47
N THR A 394 -11.86 10.43 3.99
CA THR A 394 -12.32 9.28 4.79
C THR A 394 -12.18 9.56 6.28
N ILE A 395 -13.09 9.03 7.10
CA ILE A 395 -13.02 9.18 8.57
C ILE A 395 -11.74 8.53 9.12
N VAL A 396 -11.37 7.35 8.61
CA VAL A 396 -10.15 6.64 9.01
C VAL A 396 -8.90 7.46 8.69
N GLY A 397 -8.82 8.04 7.48
CA GLY A 397 -7.71 8.93 7.12
C GLY A 397 -7.60 10.12 8.07
N LYS A 398 -8.72 10.80 8.37
CA LYS A 398 -8.72 11.91 9.34
C LYS A 398 -8.19 11.48 10.72
N LEU A 399 -8.64 10.34 11.24
CA LEU A 399 -8.20 9.83 12.54
C LEU A 399 -6.70 9.52 12.56
N ILE A 400 -6.18 8.88 11.51
CA ILE A 400 -4.74 8.56 11.41
C ILE A 400 -3.90 9.84 11.37
N HIS A 401 -4.24 10.82 10.54
CA HIS A 401 -3.50 12.08 10.45
C HIS A 401 -3.67 12.97 11.70
N SER A 402 -4.76 12.79 12.45
CA SER A 402 -4.95 13.46 13.74
C SER A 402 -4.06 12.92 14.87
N LEU A 403 -3.40 11.77 14.70
CA LEU A 403 -2.47 11.24 15.73
C LEU A 403 -1.32 12.20 16.03
N VAL A 404 -0.89 13.01 15.05
CA VAL A 404 0.15 14.04 15.21
C VAL A 404 -0.25 15.14 16.22
N ILE A 405 -1.55 15.33 16.49
CA ILE A 405 -2.02 16.33 17.46
C ILE A 405 -1.68 15.89 18.90
N ILE A 406 -1.60 14.59 19.17
CA ILE A 406 -1.33 14.06 20.52
C ILE A 406 0.03 14.56 21.05
N PRO A 407 1.17 14.33 20.37
CA PRO A 407 2.46 14.85 20.84
C PRO A 407 2.48 16.38 20.86
N PHE A 408 1.80 17.07 19.94
CA PHE A 408 1.69 18.53 19.98
C PHE A 408 1.01 19.04 21.26
N LEU A 409 -0.14 18.47 21.64
CA LEU A 409 -0.83 18.84 22.88
C LEU A 409 -0.01 18.49 24.12
N ALA A 410 0.63 17.31 24.14
CA ALA A 410 1.53 16.91 25.20
C ALA A 410 2.72 17.89 25.34
N THR A 411 3.26 18.38 24.22
CA THR A 411 4.29 19.42 24.20
C THR A 411 3.79 20.70 24.85
N GLY A 412 2.57 21.14 24.53
CA GLY A 412 1.98 22.34 25.15
C GLY A 412 1.88 22.23 26.68
N VAL A 413 1.51 21.05 27.19
CA VAL A 413 1.46 20.78 28.63
C VAL A 413 2.87 20.77 29.24
N LEU A 414 3.80 20.05 28.62
CA LEU A 414 5.21 19.99 29.07
C LEU A 414 5.86 21.37 29.07
N LEU A 415 5.62 22.17 28.05
CA LEU A 415 6.16 23.53 27.93
C LEU A 415 5.55 24.47 28.98
N SER A 416 4.25 24.33 29.26
CA SER A 416 3.59 25.09 30.32
C SER A 416 4.19 24.76 31.68
N TRP A 417 4.50 23.48 31.92
CA TRP A 417 5.18 23.04 33.14
C TRP A 417 6.63 23.54 33.19
N PHE A 418 7.38 23.41 32.10
CA PHE A 418 8.76 23.90 32.00
C PHE A 418 8.87 25.41 32.26
N LEU A 419 7.96 26.21 31.68
CA LEU A 419 7.87 27.65 31.88
C LEU A 419 7.63 28.06 33.34
N GLN A 420 6.88 27.27 34.10
CA GLN A 420 6.65 27.54 35.52
C GLN A 420 7.92 27.36 36.35
N VAL A 421 8.77 26.41 35.93
CA VAL A 421 9.93 25.94 36.70
C VAL A 421 11.25 26.62 36.27
N LYS A 422 11.23 27.51 35.27
CA LYS A 422 12.38 28.32 34.80
C LYS A 422 13.65 27.54 34.41
N GLY A 423 13.53 26.24 34.15
CA GLY A 423 14.62 25.42 33.62
C GLY A 423 14.69 24.06 34.31
N ILE A 424 14.62 23.00 33.51
CA ILE A 424 14.81 21.61 33.95
C ILE A 424 15.98 21.05 33.16
N CYS A 425 16.97 20.52 33.85
CA CYS A 425 18.06 19.75 33.27
C CYS A 425 17.91 18.27 33.64
N TYR A 426 18.47 17.37 32.85
CA TYR A 426 18.51 15.95 33.19
C TYR A 426 19.96 15.46 33.26
N ASN A 427 20.37 14.91 34.40
CA ASN A 427 21.68 14.27 34.56
C ASN A 427 21.53 12.75 34.40
N SER A 428 22.16 12.22 33.35
CA SER A 428 22.03 10.80 33.00
C SER A 428 22.86 9.85 33.90
N GLU A 429 23.93 10.33 34.53
CA GLU A 429 24.75 9.48 35.41
C GLU A 429 23.96 9.08 36.67
N VAL A 430 23.23 10.03 37.24
CA VAL A 430 22.41 9.82 38.44
C VAL A 430 20.95 9.50 38.12
N ASN A 431 20.51 9.63 36.86
CA ASN A 431 19.11 9.50 36.42
C ASN A 431 18.14 10.47 37.13
N LEU A 432 18.61 11.68 37.44
CA LEU A 432 17.83 12.68 38.17
C LEU A 432 17.63 13.95 37.34
N PHE A 433 16.46 14.57 37.50
CA PHE A 433 16.18 15.89 36.96
C PHE A 433 16.65 16.95 37.95
N TRP A 434 17.38 17.93 37.45
CA TRP A 434 17.78 19.12 38.18
C TRP A 434 16.90 20.28 37.76
N PHE A 435 16.60 21.15 38.70
CA PHE A 435 15.71 22.28 38.50
C PHE A 435 16.49 23.54 38.85
N GLU A 436 16.41 24.58 38.03
CA GLU A 436 16.96 25.89 38.37
C GLU A 436 15.80 26.81 38.72
N GLY A 437 15.52 26.95 40.01
CA GLY A 437 14.38 27.72 40.47
C GLY A 437 14.59 28.42 41.81
N CYS A 438 13.58 29.21 42.17
CA CYS A 438 13.57 30.15 43.30
C CYS A 438 12.59 29.70 44.39
N GLU A 439 12.28 28.41 44.39
CA GLU A 439 11.34 27.80 45.29
C GLU A 439 11.93 27.71 46.70
N VAL A 440 11.15 28.12 47.69
CA VAL A 440 11.48 27.92 49.11
C VAL A 440 10.50 26.95 49.73
N CYS A 441 10.98 26.28 50.76
CA CYS A 441 10.16 25.44 51.60
C CYS A 441 9.09 26.28 52.34
N PRO A 442 8.03 25.67 52.87
CA PRO A 442 7.03 26.39 53.66
C PRO A 442 7.61 27.16 54.87
N THR A 443 8.81 26.78 55.30
CA THR A 443 9.61 27.44 56.34
C THR A 443 10.29 28.74 55.86
N GLY A 444 10.22 29.07 54.57
CA GLY A 444 10.86 30.22 53.94
C GLY A 444 12.36 30.07 53.68
N VAL A 445 12.93 28.91 54.01
CA VAL A 445 14.31 28.57 53.69
C VAL A 445 14.38 27.73 52.42
N PRO A 446 15.49 27.80 51.69
CA PRO A 446 15.60 27.07 50.44
C PRO A 446 15.94 25.58 50.72
N PRO A 447 15.50 24.65 49.85
CA PRO A 447 15.62 23.21 50.09
C PRO A 447 17.07 22.72 49.98
N GLU A 448 17.56 21.97 50.97
CA GLU A 448 18.89 21.36 50.92
C GLU A 448 18.81 19.98 50.24
N ASN A 449 19.48 19.82 49.10
CA ASN A 449 19.45 18.59 48.29
C ASN A 449 18.03 18.13 47.92
N GLY A 450 17.13 19.08 47.64
CA GLY A 450 15.73 18.77 47.30
C GLY A 450 14.86 18.36 48.48
N LEU A 451 15.35 18.48 49.71
CA LEU A 451 14.57 18.23 50.92
C LEU A 451 14.37 19.52 51.71
N CYS A 452 13.18 19.70 52.27
CA CYS A 452 12.89 20.86 53.07
C CYS A 452 13.28 20.65 54.53
N PRO A 453 14.16 21.49 55.10
CA PRO A 453 14.52 21.36 56.50
C PRO A 453 13.33 21.72 57.40
N ILE A 454 13.03 20.83 58.35
CA ILE A 454 12.08 21.08 59.42
C ILE A 454 12.82 21.87 60.49
N ILE A 455 12.44 23.14 60.66
CA ILE A 455 13.07 24.05 61.61
C ILE A 455 12.22 24.11 62.88
N GLU A 456 12.81 23.70 64.01
CA GLU A 456 12.25 23.96 65.34
C GLU A 456 13.05 25.07 66.03
N THR A 457 12.34 26.02 66.63
CA THR A 457 12.97 27.10 67.42
C THR A 457 13.08 26.64 68.87
N SER A 458 14.29 26.27 69.31
CA SER A 458 14.59 25.92 70.69
C SER A 458 15.48 27.00 71.32
N ASN A 459 15.04 27.60 72.43
CA ASN A 459 15.72 28.70 73.13
C ASN A 459 16.06 29.92 72.24
N GLY A 460 15.25 30.22 71.22
CA GLY A 460 15.46 31.34 70.30
C GLY A 460 16.49 31.09 69.19
N THR A 461 17.06 29.89 69.13
CA THR A 461 17.89 29.41 68.02
C THR A 461 17.09 28.46 67.14
N ASN A 462 17.12 28.69 65.82
CA ASN A 462 16.54 27.79 64.84
C ASN A 462 17.46 26.59 64.65
N THR A 463 16.95 25.40 64.94
CA THR A 463 17.67 24.13 64.77
C THR A 463 16.92 23.25 63.78
N THR A 464 17.64 22.69 62.80
CA THR A 464 17.10 21.70 61.88
C THR A 464 16.95 20.37 62.63
N VAL A 465 15.71 19.92 62.82
CA VAL A 465 15.39 18.66 63.52
C VAL A 465 15.15 17.50 62.57
N GLY A 466 14.94 17.79 61.28
CA GLY A 466 14.73 16.78 60.26
C GLY A 466 14.57 17.40 58.88
N TYR A 467 14.22 16.55 57.92
CA TYR A 467 13.96 16.93 56.54
C TYR A 467 12.65 16.29 56.10
N GLU A 468 11.87 17.01 55.30
CA GLU A 468 10.61 16.53 54.75
C GLU A 468 10.62 16.66 53.22
N GLN A 469 10.04 15.66 52.56
CA GLN A 469 9.92 15.63 51.11
C GLN A 469 8.73 16.49 50.69
N TYR A 470 8.96 17.39 49.75
CA TYR A 470 7.91 18.17 49.09
C TYR A 470 7.98 17.92 47.60
N TYR A 471 6.82 17.85 46.96
CA TYR A 471 6.76 17.92 45.51
C TYR A 471 7.04 19.36 45.06
N LEU A 472 7.64 19.53 43.88
CA LEU A 472 8.03 20.85 43.38
C LEU A 472 6.86 21.86 43.33
N TRP A 473 5.64 21.38 43.07
CA TRP A 473 4.43 22.23 43.04
C TRP A 473 3.87 22.59 44.42
N GLU A 474 4.43 22.06 45.50
CA GLU A 474 4.05 22.37 46.89
C GLU A 474 4.92 23.47 47.50
N LEU A 475 6.02 23.84 46.83
CA LEU A 475 6.95 24.86 47.28
C LEU A 475 6.46 26.26 46.89
N GLU A 476 6.77 27.25 47.72
CA GLU A 476 6.41 28.64 47.46
C GLU A 476 7.46 29.31 46.58
N GLN A 477 7.03 29.99 45.52
CA GLN A 477 7.94 30.71 44.62
C GLN A 477 8.29 32.07 45.21
N THR A 478 9.56 32.33 45.47
CA THR A 478 10.00 33.64 45.99
C THR A 478 10.18 34.65 44.86
N ASN A 479 9.91 35.92 45.16
CA ASN A 479 10.16 37.03 44.23
C ASN A 479 11.64 37.46 44.20
N TYR A 480 12.49 36.92 45.08
CA TYR A 480 13.87 37.36 45.27
C TYR A 480 14.82 36.19 45.08
N CYS A 481 15.33 36.07 43.87
CA CYS A 481 16.24 35.00 43.47
C CYS A 481 17.61 35.61 43.21
N ASP A 482 18.32 35.90 44.29
CA ASP A 482 19.70 36.36 44.17
C ASP A 482 20.56 35.17 43.70
N GLY A 483 21.62 35.45 42.93
CA GLY A 483 22.43 34.42 42.24
C GLY A 483 23.08 33.36 43.13
N GLU A 484 23.00 33.50 44.46
CA GLU A 484 23.43 32.51 45.45
C GLU A 484 22.41 31.38 45.68
N PHE A 485 21.14 31.54 45.27
CA PHE A 485 20.06 30.58 45.50
C PHE A 485 19.73 29.73 44.27
N ARG A 486 20.74 29.26 43.52
CA ARG A 486 20.53 28.20 42.52
C ARG A 486 20.57 26.85 43.22
N MET A 487 19.42 26.21 43.37
CA MET A 487 19.32 24.92 44.04
C MET A 487 18.88 23.84 43.07
N CYS A 488 19.71 22.81 42.90
CA CYS A 488 19.32 21.65 42.11
C CYS A 488 18.51 20.73 43.01
N PHE A 489 17.24 20.52 42.67
CA PHE A 489 16.44 19.48 43.30
C PHE A 489 16.97 18.09 42.91
N PHE A 490 17.03 17.20 43.88
CA PHE A 490 17.28 15.78 43.67
C PHE A 490 15.97 15.04 44.00
N PRO A 491 15.39 14.25 43.08
CA PRO A 491 14.40 13.25 43.45
C PRO A 491 15.00 12.36 44.54
N SER A 492 14.33 12.26 45.68
CA SER A 492 14.76 11.39 46.77
C SER A 492 14.65 9.92 46.35
N ASP A 493 15.71 9.14 46.58
CA ASP A 493 15.74 7.68 46.37
C ASP A 493 14.62 6.91 47.10
#